data_AF-A0A843FZB1-F1
#
_entry.id   AF-A0A843FZB1-F1
#
_cell.length_a   1.000
_cell.length_b   1.000
_cell.length_c   1.000
_cell.angle_alpha   90.00
_cell.angle_beta   90.00
_cell.angle_gamma   90.00
#
_symmetry.space_group_name_H-M   'P 1'
#
loop_
_entity.id
_entity.type
_entity.pdbx_description
1 polymer ?
#
loop_
_entity_poly.entity_id
_entity_poly.type
_entity_poly.pdbx_seq_one_letter_code
_entity_poly.pdbx_strand_id
1 'polypeptide(L)'
;MTGHTSCRRNFENEEAVITAVEYIVITGILMVMLIITVLTVNHLFIEGPSDTLRYNSYLDTGERLSARIVDMEMLAPESGRIVTRLDIPREVAGKSFNVSFVPEIAGSDGDLRSIAVGDGHVTCSVPVIGGIGGDGGVLKGNFTGYGYTLEYDSGGS
;
A
#
# COMPACT_ATOMS: atom_id res chain seq x y z
N MET A 1 -43.29 15.09 -82.01
CA MET A 1 -42.69 15.81 -80.87
C MET A 1 -42.53 14.81 -79.73
N THR A 2 -41.34 14.24 -79.60
CA THR A 2 -41.02 13.18 -78.64
C THR A 2 -40.39 13.80 -77.39
N GLY A 3 -41.13 13.83 -76.28
CA GLY A 3 -40.64 14.27 -74.98
C GLY A 3 -39.96 13.12 -74.26
N HIS A 4 -38.65 13.18 -74.09
CA HIS A 4 -37.89 12.25 -73.25
C HIS A 4 -38.11 12.61 -71.77
N THR A 5 -38.80 11.74 -71.04
CA THR A 5 -38.80 11.74 -69.58
C THR A 5 -37.48 11.15 -69.08
N SER A 6 -36.65 12.00 -68.47
CA SER A 6 -35.39 11.60 -67.84
C SER A 6 -35.63 11.20 -66.39
N CYS A 7 -35.42 9.92 -66.06
CA CYS A 7 -35.41 9.42 -64.69
C CYS A 7 -34.08 9.79 -64.01
N ARG A 8 -34.09 10.76 -63.10
CA ARG A 8 -32.93 11.13 -62.27
C ARG A 8 -32.99 10.37 -60.95
N ARG A 9 -32.04 9.47 -60.71
CA ARG A 9 -31.85 8.74 -59.45
C ARG A 9 -31.16 9.69 -58.45
N ASN A 10 -31.78 9.95 -57.31
CA ASN A 10 -31.23 10.81 -56.25
C ASN A 10 -30.10 10.08 -55.50
N PHE A 11 -28.85 10.31 -55.92
CA PHE A 11 -27.65 9.84 -55.21
C PHE A 11 -27.39 10.59 -53.88
N GLU A 12 -28.04 11.73 -53.64
CA GLU A 12 -27.85 12.53 -52.41
C GLU A 12 -28.25 11.79 -51.11
N ASN A 13 -29.21 10.88 -51.19
CA ASN A 13 -29.65 10.09 -50.02
C ASN A 13 -28.61 9.03 -49.62
N GLU A 14 -27.86 8.50 -50.58
CA GLU A 14 -26.87 7.45 -50.32
C GLU A 14 -25.63 8.05 -49.63
N GLU A 15 -25.21 9.24 -50.06
CA GLU A 15 -24.08 9.97 -49.49
C GLU A 15 -24.32 10.34 -48.02
N ALA A 16 -25.51 10.86 -47.70
CA ALA A 16 -25.89 11.19 -46.32
C ALA A 16 -25.93 9.96 -45.39
N VAL A 17 -26.40 8.81 -45.91
CA VAL A 17 -26.43 7.56 -45.14
C VAL A 17 -25.01 7.03 -44.92
N ILE A 18 -24.14 7.12 -45.92
CA ILE A 18 -22.74 6.69 -45.82
C ILE A 18 -22.00 7.51 -44.75
N THR A 19 -22.15 8.84 -44.76
CA THR A 19 -21.54 9.70 -43.73
C THR A 19 -22.07 9.38 -42.33
N ALA A 20 -23.39 9.15 -42.17
CA ALA A 20 -23.96 8.78 -40.87
C ALA A 20 -23.41 7.44 -40.35
N VAL A 21 -23.27 6.44 -41.22
CA VAL A 21 -22.68 5.14 -40.86
C VAL A 21 -21.22 5.27 -40.47
N GLU A 22 -20.45 6.10 -41.18
CA GLU A 22 -19.05 6.38 -40.85
C GLU A 22 -18.89 6.96 -39.44
N TYR A 23 -19.71 7.96 -39.07
CA TYR A 23 -19.69 8.52 -37.71
C TYR A 23 -20.10 7.50 -36.64
N ILE A 24 -21.08 6.64 -36.91
CA ILE A 24 -21.47 5.57 -35.97
C ILE A 24 -20.33 4.58 -35.75
N VAL A 25 -19.61 4.20 -36.80
CA VAL A 25 -18.46 3.29 -36.69
C VAL A 25 -17.32 3.94 -35.92
N ILE A 26 -16.96 5.19 -36.23
CA ILE A 26 -15.90 5.92 -35.52
C ILE A 26 -16.24 6.08 -34.04
N THR A 27 -17.46 6.51 -33.71
CA THR A 27 -17.90 6.67 -32.32
C THR A 27 -17.97 5.34 -31.58
N GLY A 28 -18.38 4.26 -32.25
CA GLY A 28 -18.34 2.90 -31.69
C GLY A 28 -16.92 2.46 -31.33
N ILE A 29 -15.94 2.69 -32.22
CA ILE A 29 -14.53 2.37 -31.96
C ILE A 29 -14.00 3.21 -30.79
N LEU A 30 -14.32 4.51 -30.75
CA LEU A 30 -13.91 5.41 -29.67
C LEU A 30 -14.48 4.98 -28.31
N MET A 31 -15.75 4.57 -28.26
CA MET A 31 -16.38 4.07 -27.03
C MET A 31 -15.69 2.79 -26.52
N VAL A 32 -15.37 1.85 -27.40
CA VAL A 32 -14.66 0.62 -27.01
C VAL A 32 -13.25 0.94 -26.52
N MET A 33 -12.52 1.81 -27.22
CA MET A 33 -11.22 2.32 -26.78
C MET A 33 -11.29 3.01 -25.41
N LEU A 34 -12.32 3.82 -25.17
CA LEU A 34 -12.55 4.48 -23.89
C LEU A 34 -12.75 3.48 -22.75
N ILE A 35 -13.55 2.42 -22.98
CA ILE A 35 -13.76 1.38 -21.97
C ILE A 35 -12.44 0.68 -21.63
N ILE A 36 -11.66 0.32 -22.65
CA ILE A 36 -10.36 -0.33 -22.45
C ILE A 36 -9.39 0.60 -21.70
N THR A 37 -9.34 1.89 -22.03
CA THR A 37 -8.46 2.84 -21.33
C THR A 37 -8.86 3.03 -19.88
N VAL A 38 -10.15 3.18 -19.55
CA VAL A 38 -10.62 3.31 -18.17
C VAL A 38 -10.23 2.08 -17.33
N LEU A 39 -10.42 0.88 -17.87
CA LEU A 39 -10.05 -0.37 -17.19
C LEU A 39 -8.53 -0.48 -16.99
N THR A 40 -7.74 -0.07 -17.99
CA THR A 40 -6.28 -0.14 -17.94
C THR A 40 -5.67 0.92 -17.02
N VAL A 41 -6.23 2.13 -16.98
CA VAL A 41 -5.75 3.23 -16.14
C VAL A 41 -5.86 2.90 -14.66
N ASN A 42 -6.92 2.20 -14.24
CA ASN A 42 -7.08 1.80 -12.84
C ASN A 42 -5.89 0.96 -12.34
N HIS A 43 -5.48 -0.05 -13.11
CA HIS A 43 -4.33 -0.89 -12.75
C HIS A 43 -3.00 -0.14 -12.82
N LEU A 44 -2.77 0.66 -13.87
CA LEU A 44 -1.47 1.29 -14.07
C LEU A 44 -1.22 2.53 -13.18
N PHE A 45 -2.26 3.31 -12.90
CA PHE A 45 -2.09 4.59 -12.20
C PHE A 45 -2.49 4.56 -10.73
N ILE A 46 -3.37 3.64 -10.30
CA ILE A 46 -3.85 3.63 -8.91
C ILE A 46 -3.10 2.57 -8.09
N GLU A 47 -2.98 1.33 -8.59
CA GLU A 47 -2.36 0.25 -7.81
C GLU A 47 -0.84 0.40 -7.70
N GLY A 48 -0.13 0.57 -8.83
CA GLY A 48 1.34 0.66 -8.84
C GLY A 48 1.94 1.77 -7.95
N PRO A 49 1.55 3.04 -8.14
CA PRO A 49 2.02 4.13 -7.28
C PRO A 49 1.57 3.98 -5.83
N SER A 50 0.36 3.45 -5.58
CA SER A 50 -0.14 3.24 -4.23
C SER A 50 0.70 2.22 -3.47
N ASP A 51 1.13 1.13 -4.10
CA ASP A 51 1.93 0.10 -3.41
C ASP A 51 3.35 0.59 -3.12
N THR A 52 3.92 1.43 -3.99
CA THR A 52 5.22 2.06 -3.73
C THR A 52 5.13 3.06 -2.56
N LEU A 53 4.07 3.86 -2.50
CA LEU A 53 3.81 4.76 -1.37
C LEU A 53 3.59 3.98 -0.06
N ARG A 54 2.85 2.88 -0.11
CA ARG A 54 2.66 1.97 1.03
C ARG A 54 3.99 1.39 1.50
N TYR A 55 4.78 0.83 0.60
CA TYR A 55 6.10 0.26 0.91
C TYR A 55 6.99 1.28 1.63
N ASN A 56 7.12 2.50 1.10
CA ASN A 56 7.94 3.54 1.71
C ASN A 56 7.40 3.99 3.08
N SER A 57 6.08 4.06 3.24
CA SER A 57 5.48 4.39 4.53
C SER A 57 5.66 3.29 5.60
N TYR A 58 5.59 2.03 5.19
CA TYR A 58 5.83 0.88 6.05
C TYR A 58 7.30 0.84 6.47
N LEU A 59 8.22 1.15 5.54
CA LEU A 59 9.65 1.26 5.79
C LEU A 59 9.95 2.37 6.82
N ASP A 60 9.46 3.58 6.59
CA ASP A 60 9.66 4.73 7.49
C ASP A 60 9.03 4.49 8.88
N THR A 61 7.90 3.78 8.94
CA THR A 61 7.30 3.38 10.22
C THR A 61 8.20 2.38 10.96
N GLY A 62 8.74 1.37 10.26
CA GLY A 62 9.66 0.40 10.84
C GLY A 62 10.98 1.02 11.30
N GLU A 63 11.52 1.97 10.54
CA GLU A 63 12.75 2.68 10.88
C GLU A 63 12.58 3.62 12.08
N ARG A 64 11.49 4.39 12.14
CA ARG A 64 11.19 5.21 13.33
C ARG A 64 10.97 4.35 14.57
N LEU A 65 10.38 3.17 14.40
CA LEU A 65 10.16 2.25 15.50
C LEU A 65 11.44 1.60 15.99
N SER A 66 12.37 1.23 15.09
CA SER A 66 13.67 0.69 15.49
C SER A 66 14.50 1.71 16.27
N ALA A 67 14.55 2.97 15.82
CA ALA A 67 15.20 4.04 16.56
C ALA A 67 14.59 4.24 17.95
N ARG A 68 13.27 4.14 18.07
CA ARG A 68 12.60 4.28 19.38
C ARG A 68 12.90 3.12 20.34
N ILE A 69 13.10 1.91 19.81
CA ILE A 69 13.53 0.77 20.63
C ILE A 69 14.94 1.02 21.18
N VAL A 70 15.85 1.53 20.35
CA VAL A 70 17.20 1.92 20.78
C VAL A 70 17.17 3.00 21.85
N ASP A 71 16.36 4.05 21.66
CA ASP A 71 16.19 5.10 22.67
C ASP A 71 15.66 4.54 24.00
N MET A 72 14.72 3.59 23.94
CA MET A 72 14.14 2.96 25.12
C MET A 72 15.15 2.08 25.85
N GLU A 73 16.02 1.38 25.12
CA GLU A 73 17.11 0.59 25.67
C GLU A 73 18.16 1.48 26.35
N MET A 74 18.52 2.62 25.75
CA MET A 74 19.43 3.59 26.37
C MET A 74 18.88 4.20 27.66
N LEU A 75 17.57 4.22 27.82
CA LEU A 75 16.88 4.72 29.01
C LEU A 75 16.47 3.60 29.97
N ALA A 76 16.74 2.34 29.63
CA ALA A 76 16.36 1.20 30.44
C ALA A 76 17.05 1.22 31.82
N PRO A 77 16.30 1.13 32.93
CA PRO A 77 16.90 1.00 34.25
C PRO A 77 17.54 -0.40 34.42
N GLU A 78 18.58 -0.49 35.25
CA GLU A 78 19.20 -1.78 35.63
C GLU A 78 18.18 -2.76 36.24
N SER A 79 17.15 -2.25 36.93
CA SER A 79 16.01 -3.03 37.39
C SER A 79 14.70 -2.29 37.14
N GLY A 80 13.75 -2.95 36.47
CA GLY A 80 12.39 -2.46 36.33
C GLY A 80 11.81 -2.61 34.94
N ARG A 81 10.61 -2.05 34.77
CA ARG A 81 9.82 -2.14 33.55
C ARG A 81 9.49 -0.75 33.00
N ILE A 82 9.78 -0.54 31.73
CA ILE A 82 9.34 0.64 30.98
C ILE A 82 8.22 0.21 30.04
N VAL A 83 7.11 0.96 30.06
CA VAL A 83 6.04 0.81 29.07
C VAL A 83 5.89 2.13 28.35
N THR A 84 6.03 2.12 27.02
CA THR A 84 5.79 3.30 26.19
C THR A 84 4.72 2.98 25.15
N ARG A 85 3.87 3.97 24.89
CA ARG A 85 2.87 3.92 23.82
C ARG A 85 3.32 4.84 22.70
N LEU A 86 3.37 4.29 21.50
CA LEU A 86 3.61 5.03 20.28
C LEU A 86 2.28 5.16 19.54
N ASP A 87 1.94 6.38 19.19
CA ASP A 87 0.82 6.63 18.29
C ASP A 87 1.33 6.51 16.86
N ILE A 88 0.74 5.61 16.09
CA ILE A 88 1.10 5.32 14.71
C ILE A 88 -0.19 5.44 13.89
N PRO A 89 -0.17 6.04 12.70
CA PRO A 89 -1.36 6.15 11.86
C PRO A 89 -2.01 4.78 11.65
N ARG A 90 -3.35 4.73 11.75
CA ARG A 90 -4.13 3.50 11.55
C ARG A 90 -4.09 2.99 10.11
N GLU A 91 -3.90 3.90 9.17
CA GLU A 91 -3.94 3.61 7.74
C GLU A 91 -2.88 4.40 7.00
N VAL A 92 -2.28 3.77 5.99
CA VAL A 92 -1.49 4.48 4.99
C VAL A 92 -2.04 4.18 3.60
N ALA A 93 -2.21 5.23 2.80
CA ALA A 93 -2.82 5.14 1.46
C ALA A 93 -4.16 4.38 1.46
N GLY A 94 -5.00 4.65 2.48
CA GLY A 94 -6.34 4.08 2.64
C GLY A 94 -6.37 2.58 2.95
N LYS A 95 -5.27 1.99 3.42
CA LYS A 95 -5.20 0.60 3.87
C LYS A 95 -4.69 0.51 5.29
N SER A 96 -5.34 -0.34 6.07
CA SER A 96 -4.86 -0.76 7.39
C SER A 96 -3.65 -1.67 7.23
N PHE A 97 -2.66 -1.51 8.11
CA PHE A 97 -1.48 -2.36 8.17
C PHE A 97 -1.27 -2.84 9.61
N ASN A 98 -0.52 -3.92 9.76
CA ASN A 98 -0.15 -4.47 11.04
C ASN A 98 1.36 -4.38 11.24
N VAL A 99 1.78 -4.32 12.50
CA VAL A 99 3.19 -4.35 12.90
C VAL A 99 3.40 -5.59 13.76
N SER A 100 4.34 -6.43 13.34
CA SER A 100 4.74 -7.64 14.07
C SER A 100 6.23 -7.66 14.34
N PHE A 101 6.57 -8.12 15.53
CA PHE A 101 7.93 -8.23 16.02
C PHE A 101 8.44 -9.63 15.72
N VAL A 102 9.52 -9.72 14.97
CA VAL A 102 10.13 -10.99 14.59
C VAL A 102 11.32 -11.22 15.52
N PRO A 103 11.21 -12.18 16.45
CA PRO A 103 12.33 -12.49 17.31
C PRO A 103 13.48 -13.15 16.53
N GLU A 104 14.72 -13.01 17.01
CA GLU A 104 15.91 -13.69 16.51
C GLU A 104 15.75 -15.20 16.59
N ILE A 105 15.21 -15.68 17.71
CA ILE A 105 14.87 -17.07 17.94
C ILE A 105 13.34 -17.19 17.95
N ALA A 106 12.79 -17.98 17.02
CA ALA A 106 11.35 -18.23 16.96
C ALA A 106 10.83 -18.81 18.29
N GLY A 107 9.91 -18.10 18.95
CA GLY A 107 9.38 -18.47 20.27
C GLY A 107 10.16 -17.92 21.47
N SER A 108 11.21 -17.11 21.24
CA SER A 108 11.86 -16.31 22.28
C SER A 108 11.15 -14.95 22.39
N ASP A 109 10.83 -14.55 23.62
CA ASP A 109 10.17 -13.29 23.92
C ASP A 109 11.16 -12.11 24.08
N GLY A 110 12.47 -12.39 24.08
CA GLY A 110 13.49 -11.39 24.44
C GLY A 110 14.14 -10.70 23.26
N ASP A 111 14.53 -11.48 22.25
CA ASP A 111 15.51 -11.11 21.23
C ASP A 111 14.80 -10.66 19.96
N LEU A 112 14.61 -9.36 19.72
CA LEU A 112 13.99 -8.79 18.51
C LEU A 112 14.97 -8.57 17.35
N ARG A 113 14.94 -9.42 16.32
CA ARG A 113 15.83 -9.25 15.16
C ARG A 113 15.32 -8.22 14.15
N SER A 114 14.01 -8.17 13.93
CA SER A 114 13.42 -7.30 12.92
C SER A 114 11.97 -6.94 13.21
N ILE A 115 11.54 -5.79 12.71
CA ILE A 115 10.15 -5.33 12.73
C ILE A 115 9.57 -5.55 11.34
N ALA A 116 8.51 -6.35 11.25
CA ALA A 116 7.75 -6.52 10.03
C ALA A 116 6.51 -5.63 10.06
N VAL A 117 6.38 -4.76 9.07
CA VAL A 117 5.25 -3.83 8.89
C VAL A 117 4.57 -4.16 7.56
N GLY A 118 3.26 -4.43 7.57
CA GLY A 118 2.54 -4.73 6.34
C GLY A 118 1.09 -5.13 6.51
N ASP A 119 0.39 -5.25 5.39
CA ASP A 119 -1.02 -5.61 5.29
C ASP A 119 -1.24 -7.05 4.78
N GLY A 120 -0.16 -7.82 4.65
CA GLY A 120 -0.15 -9.19 4.11
C GLY A 120 0.01 -9.27 2.59
N HIS A 121 -0.17 -8.17 1.86
CA HIS A 121 0.14 -8.09 0.42
C HIS A 121 1.51 -7.44 0.19
N VAL A 122 1.80 -6.37 0.93
CA VAL A 122 3.10 -5.72 0.97
C VAL A 122 3.62 -5.77 2.40
N THR A 123 4.80 -6.38 2.58
CA THR A 123 5.47 -6.48 3.88
C THR A 123 6.88 -5.94 3.79
N CYS A 124 7.20 -4.98 4.65
CA CYS A 124 8.54 -4.46 4.84
C CYS A 124 9.12 -5.05 6.13
N SER A 125 10.32 -5.60 6.07
CA SER A 125 11.06 -6.02 7.26
C SER A 125 12.22 -5.07 7.48
N VAL A 126 12.24 -4.41 8.62
CA VAL A 126 13.30 -3.49 9.03
C VAL A 126 14.11 -4.15 10.13
N PRO A 127 15.44 -4.33 9.95
CA PRO A 127 16.29 -4.84 11.02
C PRO A 127 16.32 -3.84 12.18
N VAL A 128 16.26 -4.34 13.41
CA VAL A 128 16.43 -3.47 14.58
C VAL A 128 17.93 -3.29 14.80
N ILE A 129 18.40 -2.04 14.78
CA ILE A 129 19.80 -1.68 15.02
C ILE A 129 19.96 -1.42 16.53
N GLY A 130 19.73 -2.47 17.31
CA GLY A 130 19.80 -2.47 18.77
C GLY A 130 19.86 -3.93 19.16
N GLY A 131 21.07 -4.40 19.44
CA GLY A 131 21.35 -5.80 19.68
C GLY A 131 20.75 -6.21 21.02
N ILE A 132 19.73 -7.05 20.97
CA ILE A 132 19.29 -7.73 22.18
C ILE A 132 20.42 -8.67 22.61
N GLY A 133 20.60 -8.75 23.93
CA GLY A 133 21.44 -9.77 24.55
C GLY A 133 22.51 -9.27 25.51
N GLY A 134 22.46 -8.00 25.95
CA GLY A 134 23.41 -7.47 26.93
C GLY A 134 23.27 -8.08 28.33
N ASP A 135 22.11 -7.92 28.98
CA ASP A 135 21.94 -8.32 30.39
C ASP A 135 20.46 -8.64 30.74
N GLY A 136 19.86 -9.67 30.14
CA GLY A 136 18.59 -10.25 30.61
C GLY A 136 17.28 -9.50 30.29
N GLY A 137 17.35 -8.34 29.64
CA GLY A 137 16.17 -7.57 29.24
C GLY A 137 15.33 -8.22 28.13
N VAL A 138 14.00 -8.18 28.27
CA VAL A 138 12.99 -8.72 27.34
C VAL A 138 12.20 -7.57 26.73
N LEU A 139 12.25 -7.44 25.39
CA LEU A 139 11.47 -6.46 24.64
C LEU A 139 10.22 -7.10 24.05
N LYS A 140 9.05 -6.69 24.54
CA LYS A 140 7.76 -7.13 24.04
C LYS A 140 7.02 -6.02 23.32
N GLY A 141 6.24 -6.46 22.34
CA GLY A 141 5.60 -5.57 21.41
C GLY A 141 4.20 -6.00 21.04
N ASN A 142 3.21 -5.12 21.25
CA ASN A 142 1.85 -5.41 20.83
C ASN A 142 1.18 -4.24 20.09
N PHE A 143 0.58 -4.55 18.95
CA PHE A 143 -0.22 -3.65 18.15
C PHE A 143 -1.67 -3.64 18.63
N THR A 144 -2.14 -2.48 19.10
CA THR A 144 -3.48 -2.34 19.70
C THR A 144 -4.50 -1.68 18.77
N GLY A 145 -4.22 -1.59 17.47
CA GLY A 145 -5.13 -1.01 16.46
C GLY A 145 -5.30 0.52 16.52
N TYR A 146 -4.97 1.15 17.63
CA TYR A 146 -4.98 2.61 17.85
C TYR A 146 -3.61 3.16 18.24
N GLY A 147 -2.57 2.36 18.03
CA GLY A 147 -1.25 2.63 18.54
C GLY A 147 -0.54 1.33 18.91
N TYR A 148 0.72 1.49 19.22
CA TYR A 148 1.64 0.40 19.44
C TYR A 148 2.22 0.52 20.85
N THR A 149 2.18 -0.57 21.61
CA THR A 149 2.72 -0.61 22.97
C THR A 149 4.02 -1.38 22.96
N LEU A 150 5.10 -0.69 23.33
CA LEU A 150 6.40 -1.29 23.64
C LEU A 150 6.51 -1.48 25.14
N GLU A 151 6.91 -2.67 25.54
CA GLU A 151 7.22 -3.02 26.92
C GLU A 151 8.66 -3.53 26.94
N TYR A 152 9.50 -2.89 27.74
CA TYR A 152 10.82 -3.37 28.09
C TYR A 152 10.78 -3.80 29.54
N ASP A 153 11.16 -5.05 29.81
CA ASP A 153 11.34 -5.58 31.15
C ASP A 153 12.80 -5.97 31.30
N SER A 154 13.52 -5.38 32.26
CA SER A 154 14.94 -5.69 32.47
C SER A 154 15.18 -7.09 33.05
N GLY A 155 14.11 -7.87 33.34
CA GLY A 155 14.22 -9.25 33.82
C GLY A 155 14.84 -9.38 35.21
N GLY A 156 14.91 -8.27 35.95
CA GLY A 156 15.67 -8.15 37.20
C GLY A 156 15.35 -9.25 38.21
N SER A 157 16.37 -10.02 38.56
CA SER A 157 16.41 -10.91 39.72
C SER A 157 17.02 -10.21 40.93
#